data_AF-A0A6J4XYM4-F1
#
_entry.id   AF-A0A6J4XYM4-F1
#
_cell.length_a   1.000
_cell.length_b   1.000
_cell.length_c   1.000
_cell.angle_alpha   90.00
_cell.angle_beta   90.00
_cell.angle_gamma   90.00
#
_symmetry.space_group_name_H-M   'P 1'
#
loop_
_entity.id
_entity.type
_entity.pdbx_description
1 polymer ?
#
loop_
_entity_poly.entity_id
_entity_poly.type
_entity_poly.pdbx_seq_one_letter_code
_entity_poly.pdbx_strand_id
1 'polypeptide(L)'
;AAYFMGTKIEAFFGRGRGDYLASHDMEDIINFINGRAEVIEDIKNSEAGLKDFVVKSLQGFLEDEFFLEALPGHLLPDPASQGRRSIILERMRKITELGSGEK
;
A
#
# COMPACT_ATOMS: atom_id res chain seq x y z
N ALA A 1 -10.30 2.64 9.39
CA ALA A 1 -8.94 2.22 8.96
C ALA A 1 -8.82 2.25 7.43
N ALA A 2 -9.67 1.53 6.70
CA ALA A 2 -9.67 1.54 5.23
C ALA A 2 -9.80 2.93 4.59
N TYR A 3 -10.64 3.82 5.14
CA TYR A 3 -10.81 5.18 4.59
C TYR A 3 -9.52 6.02 4.65
N PHE A 4 -8.68 5.81 5.67
CA PHE A 4 -7.38 6.48 5.74
C PHE A 4 -6.50 6.06 4.55
N MET A 5 -6.42 4.75 4.29
CA MET A 5 -5.69 4.22 3.13
C MET A 5 -6.23 4.79 1.83
N GLY A 6 -7.55 4.76 1.63
CA GLY A 6 -8.18 5.33 0.43
C GLY A 6 -7.83 6.80 0.23
N THR A 7 -7.96 7.62 1.27
CA THR A 7 -7.63 9.06 1.21
C THR A 7 -6.17 9.31 0.85
N LYS A 8 -5.23 8.50 1.37
CA LYS A 8 -3.81 8.63 1.06
C LYS A 8 -3.48 8.21 -0.38
N ILE A 9 -4.13 7.16 -0.86
CA ILE A 9 -4.01 6.74 -2.27
C ILE A 9 -4.56 7.82 -3.21
N GLU A 10 -5.74 8.37 -2.94
CA GLU A 10 -6.30 9.47 -3.75
C GLU A 10 -5.37 10.69 -3.76
N ALA A 11 -4.81 11.04 -2.60
CA ALA A 11 -3.86 12.12 -2.48
C ALA A 11 -2.56 11.87 -3.28
N PHE A 12 -2.03 10.64 -3.24
CA PHE A 12 -0.87 10.26 -4.05
C PHE A 12 -1.12 10.48 -5.54
N PHE A 13 -2.27 10.03 -6.06
CA PHE A 13 -2.61 10.22 -7.47
C PHE A 13 -2.95 11.66 -7.84
N GLY A 14 -3.57 12.43 -6.93
CA GLY A 14 -4.00 13.81 -7.21
C GLY A 14 -2.85 14.82 -7.14
N ARG A 15 -2.06 14.82 -6.07
CA ARG A 15 -1.00 15.82 -5.80
C ARG A 15 0.41 15.26 -5.80
N GLY A 16 0.57 13.93 -5.66
CA GLY A 16 1.88 13.28 -5.53
C GLY A 16 2.71 13.23 -6.82
N ARG A 17 2.13 13.59 -7.98
CA ARG A 17 2.80 13.63 -9.30
C ARG A 17 3.47 12.31 -9.72
N GLY A 18 3.11 11.19 -9.10
CA GLY A 18 3.75 9.89 -9.32
C GLY A 18 5.15 9.74 -8.69
N ASP A 19 5.56 10.65 -7.80
CA ASP A 19 6.85 10.55 -7.11
C ASP A 19 6.74 9.55 -5.95
N TYR A 20 7.10 8.29 -6.21
CA TYR A 20 7.06 7.24 -5.19
C TYR A 20 8.00 7.48 -4.02
N LEU A 21 9.12 8.17 -4.23
CA LEU A 21 10.17 8.29 -3.20
C LEU A 21 9.93 9.49 -2.28
N ALA A 22 9.58 10.64 -2.84
CA ALA A 22 9.42 11.88 -2.08
C ALA A 22 7.98 12.15 -1.62
N SER A 23 7.01 11.32 -2.01
CA SER A 23 5.62 11.51 -1.62
C SER A 23 5.37 11.11 -0.17
N HIS A 24 4.96 12.09 0.66
CA HIS A 24 4.48 11.85 2.02
C HIS A 24 3.24 10.94 2.06
N ASP A 25 2.39 11.00 1.02
CA ASP A 25 1.23 10.12 0.97
C ASP A 25 1.66 8.65 0.72
N MET A 26 2.72 8.44 -0.06
CA MET A 26 3.31 7.11 -0.24
C MET A 26 3.99 6.59 1.04
N GLU A 27 4.74 7.46 1.72
CA GLU A 27 5.34 7.17 3.03
C GLU A 27 4.26 6.72 4.03
N ASP A 28 3.14 7.44 4.11
CA ASP A 28 2.00 7.10 4.97
C ASP A 28 1.36 5.75 4.61
N ILE A 29 1.20 5.46 3.31
CA ILE A 29 0.68 4.16 2.83
C ILE A 29 1.58 3.02 3.30
N ILE A 30 2.89 3.15 3.08
CA ILE A 30 3.87 2.12 3.45
C ILE A 30 3.92 1.93 4.97
N ASN A 31 3.98 3.03 5.73
CA ASN A 31 3.98 2.98 7.18
C ASN A 31 2.71 2.34 7.75
N PHE A 32 1.56 2.59 7.12
CA PHE A 32 0.30 1.98 7.53
C PHE A 32 0.28 0.47 7.28
N ILE A 33 0.70 0.02 6.09
CA ILE A 33 0.80 -1.42 5.75
C ILE A 33 1.84 -2.12 6.63
N ASN A 34 2.96 -1.45 6.90
CA ASN A 34 4.02 -1.94 7.74
C ASN A 34 3.55 -2.08 9.20
N GLY A 35 2.98 -1.02 9.77
CA GLY A 35 2.71 -0.92 11.21
C GLY A 35 1.51 -1.70 11.72
N ARG A 36 0.57 -2.11 10.85
CA ARG A 36 -0.71 -2.71 11.27
C ARG A 36 -0.91 -4.09 10.70
N ALA A 37 -1.01 -5.11 11.57
CA ALA A 37 -1.27 -6.47 11.13
C ALA A 37 -2.72 -6.65 10.65
N GLU A 38 -3.64 -5.85 11.20
CA GLU A 38 -5.07 -5.88 10.96
C GLU A 38 -5.46 -5.23 9.62
N VAL A 39 -4.53 -4.58 8.91
CA VAL A 39 -4.79 -3.84 7.67
C VAL A 39 -5.53 -4.69 6.63
N ILE A 40 -5.22 -5.97 6.52
CA ILE A 40 -5.86 -6.87 5.56
C ILE A 40 -7.35 -7.04 5.90
N GLU A 41 -7.66 -7.27 7.17
CA GLU A 41 -9.04 -7.47 7.64
C GLU A 41 -9.82 -6.15 7.62
N ASP A 42 -9.17 -5.02 7.93
CA ASP A 42 -9.73 -3.68 7.82
C ASP A 42 -10.17 -3.36 6.37
N ILE A 43 -9.36 -3.72 5.37
CA ILE A 43 -9.71 -3.54 3.96
C ILE A 43 -10.80 -4.53 3.54
N LYS A 44 -10.69 -5.80 3.93
CA LYS A 44 -11.65 -6.85 3.60
C LYS A 44 -13.08 -6.52 4.07
N ASN A 45 -13.21 -5.96 5.28
CA ASN A 45 -14.49 -5.59 5.87
C ASN A 45 -14.96 -4.17 5.53
N SER A 46 -14.24 -3.45 4.67
CA SER A 46 -14.66 -2.14 4.20
C SER A 46 -15.76 -2.22 3.14
N GLU A 47 -16.39 -1.09 2.84
CA GLU A 47 -17.40 -1.03 1.79
C GLU A 47 -16.83 -1.46 0.43
N ALA A 48 -17.64 -2.11 -0.40
CA ALA A 48 -17.18 -2.74 -1.63
C ALA A 48 -16.43 -1.78 -2.58
N GLY A 49 -16.90 -0.54 -2.72
CA GLY A 49 -16.25 0.47 -3.55
C GLY A 49 -14.86 0.88 -3.04
N LEU A 50 -14.72 1.09 -1.72
CA LEU A 50 -13.44 1.43 -1.10
C LEU A 50 -12.46 0.25 -1.17
N LYS A 51 -12.95 -0.98 -0.91
CA LYS A 51 -12.17 -2.21 -1.04
C LYS A 51 -11.61 -2.35 -2.45
N ASP A 52 -12.47 -2.25 -3.47
CA ASP A 52 -12.08 -2.36 -4.88
C ASP A 52 -11.07 -1.28 -5.29
N PHE A 53 -11.30 -0.04 -4.86
CA PHE A 53 -10.38 1.08 -5.10
C PHE A 53 -8.98 0.81 -4.53
N VAL A 54 -8.90 0.38 -3.26
CA VAL A 54 -7.62 0.06 -2.61
C VAL A 54 -6.95 -1.11 -3.31
N VAL A 55 -7.68 -2.19 -3.60
CA VAL A 55 -7.15 -3.37 -4.31
C VAL A 55 -6.50 -2.99 -5.63
N LYS A 56 -7.23 -2.29 -6.50
CA LYS A 56 -6.73 -1.89 -7.82
C LYS A 56 -5.52 -0.96 -7.73
N SER A 57 -5.53 -0.05 -6.76
CA SER A 57 -4.41 0.87 -6.56
C SER A 57 -3.14 0.14 -6.12
N LEU A 58 -3.25 -0.79 -5.17
CA LEU A 58 -2.10 -1.59 -4.73
C LEU A 58 -1.61 -2.56 -5.81
N GLN A 59 -2.51 -3.08 -6.66
CA GLN A 59 -2.11 -3.84 -7.86
C GLN A 59 -1.23 -2.99 -8.77
N GLY A 60 -1.66 -1.77 -9.10
CA GLY A 60 -0.89 -0.84 -9.91
C GLY A 60 0.49 -0.53 -9.31
N PHE A 61 0.58 -0.33 -7.99
CA PHE A 61 1.89 -0.15 -7.33
C PHE A 61 2.77 -1.40 -7.44
N LEU A 62 2.23 -2.60 -7.27
CA LEU A 62 3.00 -3.84 -7.37
C LEU A 62 3.46 -4.18 -8.79
N GLU A 63 2.81 -3.61 -9.81
CA GLU A 63 3.19 -3.73 -11.23
C GLU A 63 4.19 -2.66 -11.69
N ASP A 64 4.38 -1.59 -10.92
CA ASP A 64 5.30 -0.51 -11.23
C ASP A 64 6.71 -0.75 -10.65
N GLU A 65 7.71 -0.86 -11.52
CA GLU A 65 9.11 -1.06 -11.12
C GLU A 65 9.65 0.11 -10.29
N PHE A 66 9.25 1.35 -10.59
CA PHE A 66 9.70 2.53 -9.83
C PHE A 66 9.19 2.51 -8.39
N PHE A 67 7.99 1.98 -8.15
CA PHE A 67 7.51 1.76 -6.79
C PHE A 67 8.38 0.73 -6.05
N LEU A 68 8.70 -0.40 -6.70
CA LEU A 68 9.50 -1.48 -6.11
C LEU A 68 10.93 -1.03 -5.77
N GLU A 69 11.49 -0.14 -6.59
CA GLU A 69 12.79 0.52 -6.37
C GLU A 69 12.74 1.56 -5.25
N ALA A 70 11.65 2.33 -5.14
CA ALA A 70 11.49 3.36 -4.12
C ALA A 70 11.18 2.79 -2.73
N LEU A 71 10.54 1.62 -2.64
CA LEU A 71 10.07 1.01 -1.38
C LEU A 71 11.14 0.95 -0.26
N PRO A 72 12.40 0.52 -0.50
CA PRO A 72 13.44 0.52 0.52
C PRO A 72 13.77 1.91 1.09
N GLY A 73 13.55 2.97 0.31
CA GLY A 73 13.76 4.37 0.70
C GLY A 73 12.79 4.87 1.77
N HIS A 74 11.66 4.18 1.95
CA HIS A 74 10.66 4.46 3.01
C HIS A 74 10.96 3.73 4.33
N LEU A 75 12.05 2.97 4.39
CA LEU A 75 12.45 2.20 5.56
C LEU A 75 13.76 2.74 6.11
N LEU A 76 13.95 2.61 7.43
CA LEU A 76 15.24 2.92 8.03
C LEU A 76 16.34 2.03 7.42
N PRO A 77 17.59 2.53 7.32
CA PRO A 77 18.67 1.82 6.65
C PRO A 77 19.20 0.61 7.43
N ASP A 78 18.75 0.39 8.66
CA ASP A 78 19.20 -0.73 9.47
C ASP A 78 18.65 -2.07 8.95
N PRO A 79 19.39 -3.19 9.15
CA PRO A 79 18.99 -4.49 8.60
C PRO A 79 17.61 -4.98 9.05
N ALA A 80 17.18 -4.65 10.27
CA ALA A 80 15.90 -5.10 10.79
C ALA A 80 14.75 -4.38 10.07
N SER A 81 14.87 -3.07 9.87
CA SER A 81 13.90 -2.27 9.12
C SER A 81 13.86 -2.67 7.64
N GLN A 82 15.01 -2.86 6.99
CA GLN A 82 15.05 -3.33 5.61
C GLN A 82 14.43 -4.73 5.42
N GLY A 83 14.57 -5.60 6.42
CA GLY A 83 13.91 -6.91 6.45
C GLY A 83 12.38 -6.84 6.41
N ARG A 84 11.77 -5.69 6.75
CA ARG A 84 10.31 -5.47 6.68
C ARG A 84 9.77 -5.40 5.25
N ARG A 85 10.63 -5.18 4.25
CA ARG A 85 10.23 -5.08 2.83
C ARG A 85 9.42 -6.29 2.38
N SER A 86 9.84 -7.50 2.74
CA SER A 86 9.14 -8.74 2.36
C SER A 86 7.74 -8.79 2.97
N ILE A 87 7.60 -8.38 4.24
CA ILE A 87 6.32 -8.33 4.97
C ILE A 87 5.37 -7.33 4.32
N ILE A 88 5.87 -6.15 3.93
CA ILE A 88 5.06 -5.12 3.27
C ILE A 88 4.54 -5.65 1.92
N LEU A 89 5.42 -6.21 1.09
CA LEU A 89 5.04 -6.77 -0.20
C LEU A 89 4.07 -7.95 -0.05
N GLU A 90 4.27 -8.82 0.93
CA GLU A 90 3.37 -9.93 1.22
C GLU A 90 1.97 -9.42 1.62
N ARG A 91 1.89 -8.41 2.48
CA ARG A 91 0.62 -7.81 2.90
C ARG A 91 -0.08 -7.12 1.73
N MET A 92 0.64 -6.38 0.90
CA MET A 92 0.08 -5.78 -0.31
C MET A 92 -0.52 -6.86 -1.22
N ARG A 93 0.22 -7.95 -1.50
CA ARG A 93 -0.29 -9.07 -2.32
C ARG A 93 -1.55 -9.69 -1.73
N LYS A 94 -1.58 -9.98 -0.43
CA LYS A 94 -2.77 -10.47 0.27
C LYS A 94 -3.97 -9.54 0.15
N ILE A 95 -3.75 -8.23 0.20
CA ILE A 95 -4.83 -7.25 -0.03
C ILE A 95 -5.32 -7.35 -1.47
N THR A 96 -4.41 -7.42 -2.46
CA THR A 96 -4.82 -7.49 -3.88
C THR A 96 -5.60 -8.76 -4.23
N GLU A 97 -5.37 -9.86 -3.52
CA GLU A 97 -6.11 -11.11 -3.67
C GLU A 97 -7.58 -10.99 -3.24
N LEU A 98 -7.94 -10.01 -2.40
CA LEU A 98 -9.32 -9.76 -1.96
C LEU A 98 -10.27 -9.38 -3.11
N GLY A 99 -9.75 -8.83 -4.22
CA GLY A 99 -10.53 -8.53 -5.42
C GLY A 99 -10.60 -9.68 -6.43
N SER A 100 -9.80 -10.75 -6.24
CA SER A 100 -9.77 -11.91 -7.16
C SER A 100 -10.86 -12.95 -6.87
N GLY A 101 -11.63 -12.77 -5.79
CA GLY A 101 -12.65 -13.71 -5.29
C GLY A 101 -14.10 -13.40 -5.67
N GLU A 102 -14.36 -12.31 -6.39
CA GLU A 102 -15.72 -11.97 -6.87
C GLU A 102 -15.85 -12.38 -8.35
N LYS A 103 -16.11 -13.68 -8.57
CA LYS A 103 -16.70 -14.20 -9.81
C LYS A 103 -18.03 -14.86 -9.49
#